data_AF-V6Z072-F1
#
_entry.id   AF-V6Z072-F1
#
_cell.length_a   1.000
_cell.length_b   1.000
_cell.length_c   1.000
_cell.angle_alpha   90.00
_cell.angle_beta   90.00
_cell.angle_gamma   90.00
#
_symmetry.space_group_name_H-M   'P 1'
#
loop_
_entity.id
_entity.type
_entity.pdbx_description
1 polymer ?
#
loop_
_entity_poly.entity_id
_entity_poly.type
_entity_poly.pdbx_seq_one_letter_code
_entity_poly.pdbx_strand_id
1 'polypeptide(L)' 'MPAILFDLDGTLLNTGKGIFNSFRHTFEHYGIQSLTDDDYRKLIGPLL' A
#
# COMPACT_ATOMS: atom_id res chain seq x y z
N MET A 1 -12.48 30.41 -3.32
CA MET A 1 -12.33 29.78 -1.99
C MET A 1 -11.07 28.94 -2.01
N PRO A 2 -10.17 29.07 -1.03
CA PRO A 2 -9.08 28.11 -0.89
C PRO A 2 -9.63 26.76 -0.43
N ALA A 3 -9.08 25.67 -0.96
CA ALA A 3 -9.37 24.31 -0.55
C ALA A 3 -8.09 23.66 -0.03
N ILE A 4 -8.23 22.77 0.95
CA ILE A 4 -7.13 21.93 1.45
C ILE A 4 -7.42 20.51 1.02
N LEU A 5 -6.44 19.87 0.40
CA LEU A 5 -6.51 18.50 -0.10
C LEU A 5 -5.57 17.65 0.74
N PHE A 6 -6.06 16.47 1.12
CA PHE A 6 -5.28 15.46 1.84
C PHE A 6 -5.29 14.17 1.03
N ASP A 7 -4.13 13.52 0.99
CA ASP A 7 -4.04 12.13 0.61
C ASP A 7 -4.65 11.23 1.71
N LEU A 8 -5.01 10.00 1.38
CA LEU A 8 -5.73 9.09 2.29
C LEU A 8 -4.76 8.12 2.98
N ASP A 9 -4.18 7.21 2.19
CA ASP A 9 -3.37 6.11 2.70
C ASP A 9 -2.03 6.64 3.21
N GLY A 10 -1.67 6.32 4.45
CA GLY A 10 -0.44 6.80 5.08
C GLY A 10 -0.47 8.28 5.50
N THR A 11 -1.46 9.06 5.05
CA THR A 11 -1.67 10.46 5.49
C THR A 11 -2.79 10.56 6.52
N LEU A 12 -4.01 10.13 6.19
CA LEU A 12 -5.16 10.16 7.11
C LEU A 12 -5.38 8.81 7.81
N LEU A 13 -5.08 7.69 7.12
CA LEU A 13 -5.35 6.35 7.62
C LEU A 13 -4.12 5.44 7.52
N ASN A 14 -3.90 4.60 8.54
CA ASN A 14 -2.90 3.53 8.49
C ASN A 14 -3.50 2.25 7.89
N THR A 15 -3.52 2.17 6.56
CA THR A 15 -4.13 1.09 5.76
C THR A 15 -3.13 0.04 5.28
N GLY A 16 -1.84 0.17 5.61
CA GLY A 16 -0.77 -0.64 5.05
C GLY A 16 -0.98 -2.15 5.16
N LYS A 17 -1.49 -2.63 6.31
CA LYS A 17 -1.79 -4.06 6.52
C LYS A 17 -2.79 -4.61 5.48
N GLY A 18 -3.84 -3.85 5.20
CA GLY A 18 -4.88 -4.26 4.24
C GLY A 18 -4.35 -4.26 2.80
N ILE A 19 -3.58 -3.24 2.44
CA ILE A 19 -2.94 -3.14 1.13
C ILE A 19 -1.96 -4.32 0.93
N PHE A 20 -1.10 -4.63 1.91
CA PHE A 20 -0.16 -5.74 1.81
C PHE A 20 -0.85 -7.09 1.67
N ASN A 21 -1.93 -7.32 2.41
CA ASN A 21 -2.70 -8.57 2.29
C ASN A 21 -3.31 -8.72 0.89
N SER A 22 -3.72 -7.64 0.26
CA SER A 22 -4.27 -7.65 -1.11
C SER A 22 -3.20 -8.03 -2.14
N PHE A 23 -1.98 -7.48 -2.00
CA PHE A 23 -0.84 -7.88 -2.82
C PHE A 23 -0.46 -9.35 -2.61
N ARG A 24 -0.33 -9.79 -1.35
CA ARG A 24 0.01 -11.19 -1.01
C ARG A 24 -0.98 -12.16 -1.65
N HIS A 25 -2.28 -11.92 -1.46
CA HIS A 25 -3.32 -12.75 -2.05
C HIS A 25 -3.19 -12.85 -3.58
N THR A 26 -2.93 -11.72 -4.24
CA THR A 26 -2.77 -11.66 -5.70
C THR A 26 -1.52 -12.42 -6.14
N PHE A 27 -0.38 -12.23 -5.47
CA PHE A 27 0.87 -12.90 -5.84
C PHE A 27 0.81 -14.41 -5.63
N GLU A 28 0.21 -14.86 -4.52
CA GLU A 28 -0.06 -16.27 -4.27
C GLU A 28 -0.92 -16.88 -5.38
N HIS A 29 -1.97 -16.18 -5.83
CA HIS A 29 -2.85 -16.66 -6.90
C HIS A 29 -2.12 -16.86 -8.24
N TYR A 30 -1.21 -15.94 -8.59
CA TYR A 30 -0.47 -15.98 -9.86
C TYR A 30 0.88 -16.71 -9.77
N GLY A 31 1.22 -17.31 -8.62
CA GLY A 31 2.51 -18.00 -8.43
C GLY A 31 3.73 -17.07 -8.49
N ILE A 32 3.54 -15.79 -8.18
CA ILE A 32 4.63 -14.81 -8.10
C ILE A 32 5.35 -14.99 -6.77
N GLN A 33 6.68 -14.90 -6.76
CA GLN A 33 7.48 -15.03 -5.55
C GLN A 33 7.02 -13.99 -4.50
N SER A 34 6.75 -14.47 -3.28
CA SER A 34 6.38 -13.61 -2.17
C SER A 34 7.46 -12.58 -1.87
N LEU A 35 7.06 -11.30 -1.82
CA LEU A 35 7.95 -10.21 -1.46
C LEU A 35 8.06 -10.04 0.06
N THR A 36 9.08 -9.29 0.49
CA THR A 36 9.22 -8.88 1.89
C THR A 36 8.26 -7.74 2.24
N ASP A 37 8.00 -7.54 3.53
CA ASP A 37 7.20 -6.39 3.99
C ASP A 37 7.81 -5.04 3.56
N ASP A 38 9.13 -4.96 3.46
CA ASP A 38 9.83 -3.75 2.99
C ASP A 38 9.65 -3.51 1.49
N ASP A 39 9.48 -4.57 0.71
CA ASP A 39 9.15 -4.43 -0.71
C ASP A 39 7.70 -4.00 -0.90
N TYR A 40 6.75 -4.51 -0.10
CA TYR A 40 5.37 -4.04 -0.15
C TYR A 40 5.22 -2.58 0.27
N ARG A 41 6.04 -2.09 1.22
CA ARG A 41 6.07 -0.66 1.59
C ARG A 41 6.39 0.25 0.41
N LYS A 42 7.22 -0.19 -0.54
CA LYS A 42 7.56 0.58 -1.76
C LYS A 42 6.41 0.66 -2.76
N LEU A 43 5.35 -0.14 -2.59
CA LEU A 43 4.18 -0.18 -3.46
C LEU A 43 3.03 0.72 -2.97
N ILE A 44 3.16 1.34 -1.79
CA ILE A 44 2.13 2.23 -1.23
C ILE A 44 2.48 3.69 -1.51
N GLY A 45 1.68 4.34 -2.35
CA GLY A 45 1.64 5.80 -2.51
C GLY A 45 2.98 6.46 -2.89
N PRO A 46 3.00 7.78 -3.11
CA PRO A 46 4.26 8.51 -3.16
C PRO A 46 4.93 8.45 -1.79
N LEU A 47 6.23 8.11 -1.79
CA LEU A 47 7.08 8.07 -0.59
C LEU A 47 6.92 9.38 0.20
N LEU A 48 6.51 9.28 1.46
CA LEU A 48 6.80 10.33 2.45
C LEU A 48 8.30 10.40 2.70
#